data_AF-A0AAV4GC19-F1
#
_entry.id   AF-A0AAV4GC19-F1
#
_cell.length_a   1.000
_cell.length_b   1.000
_cell.length_c   1.000
_cell.angle_alpha   90.00
_cell.angle_beta   90.00
_cell.angle_gamma   90.00
#
_symmetry.space_group_name_H-M   'P 1'
#
loop_
_entity.id
_entity.type
_entity.pdbx_description
1 polymer ?
#
loop_
_entity_poly.entity_id
_entity_poly.type
_entity_poly.pdbx_seq_one_letter_code
_entity_poly.pdbx_strand_id
1 'polypeptide(L)'
;MHYSAYIFAVDGSKPTITPKPNLAQGKSLGQRLKLSTNDVKRVQLLYGCTVDTNHIIEPANTQLLIDCTFESGWCGLVQVQ
;
A
#
# COMPACT_ATOMS: atom_id res chain seq x y z
N MET A 1 2.36 -4.43 6.42
CA MET A 1 2.35 -5.71 5.65
C MET A 1 1.08 -6.54 5.91
N HIS A 2 -0.10 -6.09 5.46
CA HIS A 2 -1.36 -6.81 5.74
C HIS A 2 -2.05 -7.27 4.45
N TYR A 3 -2.74 -8.42 4.50
CA TYR A 3 -3.60 -8.87 3.41
C TYR A 3 -4.80 -7.94 3.19
N SER A 4 -5.38 -7.98 1.99
CA SER A 4 -6.65 -7.31 1.70
C SER A 4 -7.82 -8.05 2.37
N ALA A 5 -8.96 -7.37 2.48
CA ALA A 5 -10.16 -7.94 3.10
C ALA A 5 -10.74 -9.16 2.34
N TYR A 6 -10.43 -9.29 1.05
CA TYR A 6 -11.02 -10.29 0.15
C TYR A 6 -10.02 -11.37 -0.29
N ILE A 7 -8.85 -11.44 0.33
CA ILE A 7 -7.82 -12.41 -0.06
C ILE A 7 -8.37 -13.84 0.09
N PHE A 8 -8.15 -14.68 -0.92
CA PHE A 8 -8.58 -16.09 -0.97
C PHE A 8 -10.09 -16.32 -0.78
N ALA A 9 -10.93 -15.29 -0.97
CA ALA A 9 -12.38 -15.45 -0.90
C ALA A 9 -12.87 -16.36 -2.03
N VAL A 10 -13.65 -17.40 -1.68
CA VAL A 10 -14.37 -18.21 -2.67
C VAL A 10 -15.41 -17.36 -3.41
N ASP A 11 -16.08 -16.49 -2.66
CA ASP A 11 -17.02 -15.49 -3.15
C ASP A 11 -16.40 -14.10 -2.96
N GLY A 12 -15.90 -13.50 -4.04
CA GLY A 12 -15.21 -12.21 -4.01
C GLY A 12 -16.06 -11.03 -3.56
N SER A 13 -17.38 -11.20 -3.45
CA SER A 13 -18.29 -10.19 -2.89
C SER A 13 -18.27 -10.14 -1.36
N LYS A 14 -17.70 -11.15 -0.71
CA LYS A 14 -17.67 -11.29 0.76
C LYS A 14 -16.24 -11.23 1.28
N PRO A 15 -15.94 -10.36 2.27
CA PRO A 15 -14.62 -10.30 2.85
C PRO A 15 -14.35 -11.57 3.69
N THR A 16 -13.12 -12.08 3.59
CA THR A 16 -12.59 -13.13 4.48
C THR A 16 -11.99 -12.56 5.75
N ILE A 17 -11.61 -11.27 5.73
CA ILE A 17 -11.04 -10.55 6.88
C ILE A 17 -11.80 -9.25 7.10
N THR A 18 -12.41 -9.10 8.28
CA THR A 18 -13.13 -7.89 8.69
C THR A 18 -12.50 -7.33 9.97
N PRO A 19 -12.02 -6.07 9.99
CA PRO A 19 -11.54 -5.44 11.20
C PRO A 19 -12.64 -5.33 12.26
N LYS A 20 -12.25 -5.31 13.55
CA LYS A 20 -13.21 -5.04 14.62
C LYS A 20 -13.80 -3.63 14.45
N PRO A 21 -15.12 -3.42 14.67
CA PRO A 21 -15.80 -2.16 14.32
C PRO A 21 -15.12 -0.88 14.82
N ASN A 22 -14.62 -0.89 16.06
CA ASN A 22 -14.03 0.29 16.69
C ASN A 22 -12.54 0.52 16.35
N LEU A 23 -11.92 -0.39 15.59
CA LEU A 23 -10.48 -0.34 15.26
C LEU A 23 -10.24 -0.05 13.77
N ALA A 24 -11.29 0.01 12.96
CA ALA A 24 -11.21 0.17 11.50
C ALA A 24 -11.12 1.64 11.06
N GLN A 25 -11.42 2.59 11.94
CA GLN A 25 -11.62 3.98 11.54
C GLN A 25 -10.35 4.58 10.93
N GLY A 26 -10.45 5.00 9.67
CA GLY A 26 -9.34 5.58 8.91
C GLY A 26 -8.21 4.59 8.57
N LYS A 27 -8.43 3.28 8.72
CA LYS A 27 -7.44 2.25 8.39
C LYS A 27 -7.94 1.37 7.25
N SER A 28 -7.09 1.20 6.24
CA SER A 28 -7.35 0.30 5.11
C SER A 28 -6.47 -0.94 5.20
N LEU A 29 -7.07 -2.10 4.99
CA LEU A 29 -6.34 -3.37 4.87
C LEU A 29 -5.83 -3.52 3.43
N GLY A 30 -4.68 -4.18 3.27
CA GLY A 30 -4.23 -4.58 1.94
C GLY A 30 -3.62 -3.47 1.08
N GLN A 31 -3.32 -2.29 1.62
CA GLN A 31 -2.65 -1.25 0.83
C GLN A 31 -1.32 -1.74 0.23
N ARG A 32 -0.98 -1.25 -0.96
CA ARG A 32 0.22 -1.60 -1.75
C ARG A 32 0.98 -0.37 -2.25
N LEU A 33 0.71 0.81 -1.68
CA LEU A 33 1.30 2.06 -2.15
C LEU A 33 2.71 2.28 -1.60
N LYS A 34 2.92 1.92 -0.33
CA LYS A 34 4.20 2.09 0.36
C LYS A 34 4.28 1.18 1.58
N LEU A 35 5.44 1.09 2.22
CA LEU A 35 5.52 0.53 3.57
C LEU A 35 4.83 1.49 4.57
N SER A 36 4.15 0.93 5.55
CA SER A 36 3.63 1.78 6.64
C SER A 36 4.77 2.30 7.51
N THR A 37 4.56 3.42 8.19
CA THR A 37 5.53 3.98 9.15
C THR A 37 5.99 2.93 10.18
N ASN A 38 5.07 2.05 10.60
CA ASN A 38 5.38 0.99 11.53
C ASN A 38 6.20 -0.15 10.89
N ASP A 39 5.94 -0.49 9.62
CA ASP A 39 6.75 -1.47 8.90
C ASP A 39 8.20 -0.96 8.77
N VAL A 40 8.40 0.29 8.33
CA VAL A 40 9.74 0.92 8.20
C VAL A 40 10.46 0.95 9.54
N LYS A 41 9.79 1.42 10.61
CA LYS A 41 10.35 1.49 11.95
C LYS A 41 10.81 0.11 12.45
N ARG A 42 10.00 -0.94 12.23
CA ARG A 42 10.34 -2.31 12.66
C ARG A 42 11.59 -2.83 11.96
N VAL A 43 11.74 -2.57 10.67
CA VAL A 43 12.95 -2.96 9.91
C VAL A 43 14.17 -2.21 10.43
N GLN A 44 14.07 -0.90 10.61
CA GLN A 44 15.19 -0.09 11.14
C GLN A 44 15.66 -0.59 12.52
N LEU A 45 14.71 -0.85 13.42
CA LEU A 45 15.02 -1.39 14.74
C LEU A 45 15.67 -2.78 14.67
N LEU A 46 15.18 -3.65 13.77
CA LEU A 46 15.73 -5.00 13.60
C LEU A 46 17.19 -5.00 13.15
N TYR A 47 17.56 -4.07 12.26
CA TYR A 47 18.90 -3.98 11.67
C TYR A 47 19.82 -2.97 12.38
N GLY A 48 19.40 -2.39 13.51
CA GLY A 48 20.20 -1.43 14.27
C GLY A 48 20.40 -0.08 13.56
N CYS A 49 19.52 0.28 12.62
CA CYS A 49 19.54 1.56 11.95
C CYS A 49 18.94 2.67 12.85
N THR A 50 19.39 3.91 12.66
CA THR A 50 18.72 5.08 13.23
C THR A 50 17.27 5.14 12.72
N VAL A 51 16.31 5.36 13.63
CA VAL A 51 14.90 5.47 13.26
C VAL A 51 14.65 6.82 12.59
N ASP A 52 14.38 6.78 11.29
CA ASP A 52 13.93 7.92 10.49
C ASP A 52 12.74 7.48 9.63
N THR A 53 11.62 8.20 9.70
CA THR A 53 10.43 7.92 8.88
C THR A 53 9.98 9.11 8.05
N ASN A 54 10.78 10.18 8.00
CA ASN A 54 10.41 11.41 7.29
C ASN A 54 10.50 11.25 5.77
N HIS A 55 11.29 10.29 5.29
CA HIS A 55 11.41 9.95 3.88
C HIS A 55 10.19 9.20 3.32
N ILE A 56 9.21 8.83 4.16
CA ILE A 56 8.01 8.13 3.71
C ILE A 56 7.05 9.13 3.08
N ILE A 57 7.05 9.19 1.76
CA ILE A 57 6.18 10.08 0.98
C ILE A 57 4.80 9.43 0.79
N GLU A 58 3.73 10.18 1.02
CA GLU A 58 2.38 9.81 0.60
C GLU A 58 2.05 10.49 -0.72
N PRO A 59 1.60 9.76 -1.75
CA PRO A 59 1.12 10.39 -2.96
C PRO A 59 -0.08 11.28 -2.61
N ALA A 60 0.06 12.58 -2.81
CA ALA A 60 -0.96 13.58 -2.45
C ALA A 60 -2.28 13.38 -3.20
N ASN A 61 -2.25 12.70 -4.35
CA ASN A 61 -3.44 12.32 -5.09
C ASN A 61 -3.31 10.88 -5.62
N THR A 62 -4.12 9.98 -5.09
CA THR A 62 -4.18 8.58 -5.55
C THR A 62 -4.78 8.41 -6.94
N GLN A 63 -5.44 9.42 -7.50
CA GLN A 63 -5.94 9.41 -8.87
C GLN A 63 -4.84 9.64 -9.92
N LEU A 64 -3.65 10.09 -9.49
CA LEU A 64 -2.47 10.25 -10.34
C LEU A 64 -1.53 9.03 -10.26
N LEU A 65 -1.86 8.02 -9.45
CA LEU A 65 -1.13 6.75 -9.43
C LEU A 65 -1.46 5.98 -10.71
N ILE A 66 -0.62 6.17 -11.72
CA ILE A 66 -0.65 5.37 -12.94
C ILE A 66 -0.01 4.03 -12.60
N ASP A 67 -0.82 2.97 -12.54
CA ASP A 67 -0.32 1.60 -12.50
C ASP A 67 0.19 1.22 -13.89
N CYS A 68 1.45 1.58 -14.17
CA CYS A 68 2.10 1.31 -15.44
C CYS A 68 3.04 0.11 -15.33
N THR A 69 2.50 -1.08 -15.59
CA THR A 69 3.28 -2.33 -15.66
C THR A 69 3.95 -2.54 -17.02
N PHE A 70 3.71 -1.64 -17.99
CA PHE A 70 4.14 -1.75 -19.39
C PHE A 70 3.63 -2.99 -20.15
N GLU A 71 2.77 -3.82 -19.55
CA GLU A 71 2.22 -5.01 -20.20
C GLU A 71 1.26 -4.67 -21.35
N SER A 72 0.59 -3.52 -21.28
CA SER A 72 -0.39 -3.05 -22.27
C SER A 72 0.01 -1.75 -22.97
N GLY A 73 1.28 -1.31 -22.82
CA GLY A 73 1.83 -0.12 -23.49
C GLY A 73 2.41 0.93 -22.52
N TRP A 74 2.57 2.17 -23.00
CA TRP A 74 3.29 3.24 -22.29
C TRP A 74 2.46 4.01 -21.25
N CYS A 75 1.21 3.61 -21.01
CA CYS A 75 0.35 4.21 -19.99
C CYS A 75 0.22 5.74 -20.09
N GLY A 76 0.24 6.28 -21.32
CA GLY A 76 0.19 7.71 -21.58
C GLY A 76 1.49 8.48 -21.34
N LEU A 77 2.60 7.81 -21.05
CA LEU A 77 3.92 8.42 -20.97
C LEU A 77 4.43 8.73 -22.38
N VAL A 78 4.92 9.95 -22.58
CA VAL A 78 5.47 10.42 -23.85
C VAL A 78 6.97 10.62 -23.67
N GLN A 79 7.77 9.96 -24.50
CA GLN A 79 9.21 10.19 -24.54
C GLN A 79 9.48 11.51 -25.28
N VAL A 80 10.02 12.50 -24.57
CA VAL A 80 10.48 13.74 -25.20
C VAL A 80 11.91 13.51 -25.68
N GLN A 81 12.14 13.75 -26.97
CA GLN A 81 13.43 13.59 -27.65
C GLN A 81 14.24 14.89 -27.60
#